data_AF-A0A139P3J2-F1
#
_entry.id   AF-A0A139P3J2-F1
#
_cell.length_a   1.000
_cell.length_b   1.000
_cell.length_c   1.000
_cell.angle_alpha   90.00
_cell.angle_beta   90.00
_cell.angle_gamma   90.00
#
_symmetry.space_group_name_H-M   'P 1'
#
loop_
_entity.id
_entity.type
_entity.pdbx_description
1 polymer ?
#
loop_
_entity_poly.entity_id
_entity_poly.type
_entity_poly.pdbx_seq_one_letter_code
_entity_poly.pdbx_strand_id
1 'polypeptide(L)'
;MITLLFAVLSFLYCFGLWKWYQLDFRLEVINSKLTGFVWLPLVLLAAYILFQNFVPIEASDNQTIVVSLIHSQPLFSFFFVVIVGPIVEEFMTRGLLANYLFPEQKSLPQILLYLAVSGTFFSLLHQPGTLPQFLLYFVMGAIFALAYVTKKDLRYPIALHMANNLIAFLQILFLA
;
A
#
# COMPACT_ATOMS: atom_id res chain seq x y z
N MET A 1 -5.90 16.24 -22.76
CA MET A 1 -7.33 15.82 -22.76
C MET A 1 -7.51 14.45 -22.09
N ILE A 2 -6.82 13.40 -22.54
CA ILE A 2 -6.92 12.04 -21.98
C ILE A 2 -6.53 11.97 -20.49
N THR A 3 -5.41 12.57 -20.08
CA THR A 3 -4.97 12.59 -18.67
C THR A 3 -5.96 13.30 -17.73
N LEU A 4 -6.58 14.39 -18.20
CA LEU A 4 -7.57 15.12 -17.42
C LEU A 4 -8.85 14.29 -17.24
N LEU A 5 -9.31 13.65 -18.31
CA LEU A 5 -10.45 12.73 -18.24
C LEU A 5 -10.16 11.58 -17.28
N PHE A 6 -8.97 10.97 -17.37
CA PHE A 6 -8.53 9.93 -16.45
C PHE A 6 -8.55 10.43 -14.99
N ALA A 7 -7.96 11.58 -14.71
CA ALA A 7 -7.92 12.14 -13.36
C ALA A 7 -9.33 12.37 -12.78
N VAL A 8 -10.27 12.88 -13.60
CA VAL A 8 -11.67 13.06 -13.19
C VAL A 8 -12.35 11.73 -12.90
N LEU A 9 -12.20 10.74 -13.80
CA LEU A 9 -12.80 9.42 -13.61
C LEU A 9 -12.22 8.69 -12.39
N SER A 10 -10.90 8.74 -12.19
CA SER A 10 -10.24 8.18 -11.01
C SER A 10 -10.69 8.88 -9.73
N PHE A 11 -10.85 10.20 -9.74
CA PHE A 11 -11.40 10.92 -8.59
C PHE A 11 -12.81 10.45 -8.24
N LEU A 12 -13.70 10.36 -9.23
CA LEU A 12 -15.07 9.87 -9.02
C LEU A 12 -15.09 8.43 -8.48
N TYR A 13 -14.21 7.57 -9.01
CA TYR A 13 -14.06 6.19 -8.54
C TYR A 13 -13.56 6.12 -7.09
N CYS A 14 -12.46 6.81 -6.76
CA CYS A 14 -11.92 6.87 -5.41
C CYS A 14 -12.92 7.50 -4.42
N PHE A 15 -13.68 8.50 -4.84
CA PHE A 15 -14.75 9.09 -4.03
C PHE A 15 -15.87 8.08 -3.74
N GLY A 16 -16.28 7.30 -4.75
CA GLY A 16 -17.23 6.21 -4.60
C GLY A 16 -16.74 5.15 -3.61
N LEU A 17 -15.49 4.69 -3.74
CA LEU A 17 -14.86 3.76 -2.81
C LEU A 17 -14.84 4.30 -1.37
N TRP A 18 -14.50 5.58 -1.20
CA TRP A 18 -14.50 6.22 0.11
C TRP A 18 -15.89 6.29 0.72
N LYS A 19 -16.91 6.66 -0.06
CA LYS A 19 -18.30 6.66 0.42
C LYS A 19 -18.77 5.27 0.81
N TRP A 20 -18.47 4.26 0.00
CA TRP A 20 -18.79 2.88 0.30
C TRP A 20 -18.10 2.39 1.59
N TYR A 21 -16.81 2.68 1.77
CA TYR A 21 -16.05 2.30 2.98
C TYR A 21 -16.64 2.88 4.27
N GLN A 22 -17.27 4.05 4.22
CA GLN A 22 -17.90 4.69 5.38
C GLN A 22 -19.25 4.05 5.77
N LEU A 23 -19.87 3.24 4.90
CA LEU A 23 -21.22 2.70 5.15
C LEU A 23 -21.25 1.50 6.11
N ASP A 24 -20.26 0.60 6.06
CA ASP A 24 -20.32 -0.70 6.74
C ASP A 24 -19.05 -1.04 7.55
N PHE A 25 -18.53 -0.07 8.32
CA PHE A 25 -17.28 -0.27 9.05
C PHE A 25 -17.46 -0.90 10.44
N ARG A 26 -16.94 -2.12 10.64
CA ARG A 26 -16.97 -2.85 11.92
C ARG A 26 -15.62 -3.47 12.30
N LEU A 27 -14.54 -2.69 12.24
CA LEU A 27 -13.22 -3.19 12.64
C LEU A 27 -13.01 -3.07 14.14
N GLU A 28 -12.87 -4.21 14.81
CA GLU A 28 -12.49 -4.30 16.22
C GLU A 28 -11.04 -4.78 16.35
N VAL A 29 -10.15 -3.92 16.85
CA VAL A 29 -8.74 -4.27 17.13
C VAL A 29 -8.44 -4.04 18.60
N ILE A 30 -7.79 -5.02 19.24
CA ILE A 30 -7.26 -4.84 20.60
C ILE A 30 -6.12 -3.84 20.64
N ASN A 31 -6.02 -3.14 21.76
CA ASN A 31 -4.84 -2.36 22.07
C ASN A 31 -3.75 -3.32 22.59
N SER A 32 -2.74 -3.55 21.77
CA SER A 32 -1.57 -4.39 22.07
C SER A 32 -0.30 -3.53 21.98
N LYS A 33 0.87 -4.04 22.40
CA LYS A 33 2.13 -3.32 22.17
C LYS A 33 2.37 -3.02 20.70
N LEU A 34 1.93 -3.90 19.80
CA LEU A 34 2.11 -3.77 18.36
C LEU A 34 1.20 -2.68 17.75
N THR A 35 -0.07 -2.67 18.15
CA THR A 35 -1.10 -1.72 17.63
C THR A 35 -1.16 -0.41 18.42
N GLY A 36 -0.64 -0.38 19.64
CA GLY A 36 -0.59 0.80 20.50
C GLY A 36 0.58 1.74 20.16
N PHE A 37 1.66 1.23 19.53
CA PHE A 37 2.77 2.06 19.12
C PHE A 37 2.53 2.67 17.73
N VAL A 38 1.85 3.83 17.73
CA VAL A 38 1.40 4.54 16.51
C VAL A 38 2.49 4.78 15.47
N TRP A 39 3.73 5.01 15.91
CA TRP A 39 4.87 5.31 15.04
C TRP A 39 5.55 4.07 14.45
N LEU A 40 5.24 2.87 14.94
CA LEU A 40 5.85 1.62 14.48
C LEU A 40 5.75 1.44 12.95
N PRO A 41 4.59 1.63 12.29
CA PRO A 41 4.48 1.45 10.84
C PRO A 41 5.37 2.43 10.06
N LEU A 42 5.48 3.68 10.52
CA LEU A 42 6.34 4.69 9.91
C LEU A 42 7.82 4.32 10.07
N VAL A 43 8.24 3.87 11.26
CA VAL A 43 9.62 3.44 11.52
C VAL A 43 9.97 2.22 10.66
N LEU A 44 9.07 1.23 10.58
CA LEU A 44 9.27 0.06 9.74
C LEU A 44 9.32 0.41 8.25
N LEU A 45 8.49 1.35 7.79
CA LEU A 45 8.53 1.82 6.40
C LEU A 45 9.87 2.53 6.10
N ALA A 46 10.34 3.39 7.00
CA ALA A 46 11.63 4.05 6.84
C ALA A 46 12.78 3.03 6.81
N ALA A 47 12.76 2.04 7.72
CA ALA A 47 13.75 0.96 7.74
C ALA A 47 13.70 0.11 6.46
N TYR A 48 12.49 -0.17 5.94
CA TYR A 48 12.28 -0.89 4.69
C TYR A 48 12.83 -0.13 3.47
N ILE A 49 12.57 1.18 3.38
CA ILE A 49 13.12 2.03 2.32
C ILE A 49 14.65 2.03 2.39
N LEU A 50 15.24 2.20 3.58
CA LEU A 50 16.70 2.13 3.76
C LEU A 50 17.25 0.77 3.33
N PHE A 51 16.63 -0.33 3.77
CA PHE A 51 17.04 -1.69 3.44
C PHE A 51 17.12 -1.93 1.92
N GLN A 52 16.14 -1.46 1.15
CA GLN A 52 16.13 -1.59 -0.31
C GLN A 52 17.32 -0.90 -1.00
N ASN A 53 17.88 0.15 -0.40
CA ASN A 53 19.06 0.82 -0.96
C ASN A 53 20.36 0.02 -0.77
N PHE A 54 20.38 -0.96 0.15
CA PHE A 54 21.57 -1.76 0.46
C PHE A 54 21.49 -3.20 -0.05
N VAL A 55 20.30 -3.69 -0.37
CA VAL A 55 20.10 -5.06 -0.85
C VAL A 55 19.70 -5.04 -2.32
N PRO A 56 20.59 -5.43 -3.24
CA PRO A 56 20.27 -5.47 -4.66
C PRO A 56 19.28 -6.61 -4.91
N ILE A 57 18.05 -6.25 -5.24
CA ILE A 57 17.02 -7.18 -5.70
C ILE A 57 16.69 -6.82 -7.13
N GLU A 58 16.69 -7.82 -8.01
CA GLU A 58 16.33 -7.62 -9.41
C GLU A 58 14.91 -7.06 -9.54
N ALA A 59 14.76 -6.06 -10.40
CA ALA A 59 13.47 -5.45 -10.69
C ALA A 59 12.47 -6.49 -11.20
N SER A 60 11.23 -6.41 -10.72
CA SER A 60 10.12 -7.19 -11.28
C SER A 60 9.72 -6.63 -12.65
N ASP A 61 8.99 -7.42 -13.43
CA ASP A 61 8.37 -6.94 -14.68
C ASP A 61 7.48 -5.72 -14.42
N ASN A 62 6.69 -5.78 -13.33
CA ASN A 62 5.86 -4.67 -12.88
C ASN A 62 6.70 -3.40 -12.61
N GLN A 63 7.82 -3.52 -11.88
CA GLN A 63 8.72 -2.40 -11.61
C GLN A 63 9.30 -1.82 -12.90
N THR A 64 9.68 -2.67 -13.86
CA THR A 64 10.22 -2.24 -15.15
C THR A 64 9.19 -1.45 -15.96
N ILE A 65 7.93 -1.91 -15.97
CA ILE A 65 6.81 -1.21 -16.61
C ILE A 65 6.57 0.16 -15.94
N VAL A 66 6.56 0.21 -14.61
CA VAL A 66 6.37 1.46 -13.85
C VAL A 66 7.48 2.45 -14.15
N VAL A 67 8.75 2.02 -14.15
CA VAL A 67 9.90 2.88 -14.49
C VAL A 67 9.76 3.44 -15.91
N SER A 68 9.46 2.59 -16.90
CA SER A 68 9.22 3.01 -18.28
C SER A 68 8.07 4.02 -18.40
N LEU A 69 6.97 3.80 -17.66
CA LEU A 69 5.83 4.70 -17.64
C LEU A 69 6.18 6.06 -16.99
N ILE A 70 6.95 6.06 -15.90
CA ILE A 70 7.43 7.30 -15.24
C ILE A 70 8.26 8.14 -16.20
N HIS A 71 9.22 7.55 -16.92
CA HIS A 71 10.05 8.31 -17.87
C HIS A 71 9.25 8.77 -19.10
N SER A 72 8.36 7.94 -19.63
CA SER A 72 7.62 8.26 -20.86
C SER A 72 6.47 9.25 -20.63
N GLN A 73 5.80 9.21 -19.47
CA GLN A 73 4.60 10.00 -19.16
C GLN A 73 4.57 10.48 -17.70
N PRO A 74 5.56 11.26 -17.23
CA PRO A 74 5.76 11.55 -15.81
C PRO A 74 4.55 12.18 -15.11
N LEU A 75 3.83 13.08 -15.78
CA LEU A 75 2.63 13.71 -15.21
C LEU A 75 1.50 12.68 -15.00
N PHE A 76 1.26 11.82 -15.98
CA PHE A 76 0.26 10.76 -15.85
C PHE A 76 0.67 9.77 -14.76
N SER A 77 1.94 9.35 -14.76
CA SER A 77 2.52 8.42 -13.80
C SER A 77 2.46 8.94 -12.38
N PHE A 78 2.67 10.24 -12.16
CA PHE A 78 2.50 10.85 -10.85
C PHE A 78 1.07 10.65 -10.32
N PHE A 79 0.04 11.02 -11.10
CA PHE A 79 -1.34 10.83 -10.66
C PHE A 79 -1.69 9.35 -10.48
N PHE A 80 -1.23 8.50 -11.39
CA PHE A 80 -1.55 7.08 -11.34
C PHE A 80 -0.81 6.32 -10.23
N VAL A 81 0.52 6.38 -10.19
CA VAL A 81 1.37 5.58 -9.30
C VAL A 81 1.45 6.16 -7.89
N VAL A 82 1.43 7.49 -7.74
CA VAL A 82 1.61 8.14 -6.43
C VAL A 82 0.27 8.37 -5.72
N ILE A 83 -0.82 8.54 -6.45
CA ILE A 83 -2.13 8.91 -5.86
C ILE A 83 -3.16 7.81 -6.03
N VAL A 84 -3.55 7.50 -7.28
CA VAL A 84 -4.69 6.62 -7.54
C VAL A 84 -4.40 5.17 -7.15
N GLY A 85 -3.25 4.63 -7.55
CA GLY A 85 -2.80 3.27 -7.24
C GLY A 85 -2.87 2.98 -5.74
N PRO A 86 -2.15 3.72 -4.89
CA PRO A 86 -2.20 3.55 -3.44
C PRO A 86 -3.62 3.55 -2.87
N ILE A 87 -4.47 4.51 -3.28
CA ILE A 87 -5.85 4.56 -2.79
C ILE A 87 -6.60 3.27 -3.12
N VAL A 88 -6.58 2.84 -4.38
CA VAL A 88 -7.31 1.65 -4.85
C VAL A 88 -6.76 0.38 -4.20
N GLU A 89 -5.43 0.24 -4.16
CA GLU A 89 -4.78 -0.92 -3.58
C GLU A 89 -5.07 -1.04 -2.07
N GLU A 90 -5.04 0.05 -1.31
CA GLU A 90 -5.39 0.04 0.12
C GLU A 90 -6.86 -0.32 0.34
N PHE A 91 -7.80 0.19 -0.48
CA PHE A 91 -9.19 -0.25 -0.41
C PHE A 91 -9.33 -1.76 -0.65
N MET A 92 -8.64 -2.29 -1.66
CA MET A 92 -8.75 -3.69 -2.05
C MET A 92 -8.15 -4.65 -1.01
N THR A 93 -6.98 -4.31 -0.48
CA THR A 93 -6.18 -5.21 0.35
C THR A 93 -6.38 -5.00 1.85
N ARG A 94 -6.88 -3.83 2.29
CA ARG A 94 -7.13 -3.53 3.70
C ARG A 94 -8.61 -3.27 3.92
N GLY A 95 -9.19 -2.33 3.18
CA GLY A 95 -10.61 -2.01 3.26
C GLY A 95 -11.50 -3.25 3.15
N LEU A 96 -11.38 -4.01 2.06
CA LEU A 96 -12.16 -5.25 1.88
C LEU A 96 -11.73 -6.35 2.85
N LEU A 97 -10.44 -6.70 2.91
CA LEU A 97 -9.99 -7.87 3.69
C LEU A 97 -10.27 -7.70 5.18
N ALA A 98 -10.00 -6.52 5.75
CA ALA A 98 -10.25 -6.30 7.17
C ALA A 98 -11.73 -6.21 7.49
N ASN A 99 -12.56 -5.66 6.60
CA ASN A 99 -13.99 -5.51 6.88
C ASN A 99 -14.76 -6.82 6.75
N TYR A 100 -14.41 -7.67 5.78
CA TYR A 100 -15.19 -8.87 5.47
C TYR A 100 -14.56 -10.17 5.96
N LEU A 101 -13.23 -10.28 5.96
CA LEU A 101 -12.55 -11.53 6.32
C LEU A 101 -11.89 -11.49 7.70
N PHE A 102 -11.48 -10.31 8.16
CA PHE A 102 -10.81 -10.14 9.46
C PHE A 102 -11.38 -8.97 10.29
N PRO A 103 -12.73 -8.90 10.50
CA PRO A 103 -13.35 -7.79 11.23
C PRO A 103 -12.98 -7.76 12.71
N GLU A 104 -12.61 -8.92 13.27
CA GLU A 104 -12.22 -9.05 14.67
C GLU A 104 -10.74 -9.44 14.81
N GLN A 105 -9.97 -8.52 15.36
CA GLN A 105 -8.53 -8.68 15.61
C GLN A 105 -8.29 -8.57 17.11
N LYS A 106 -8.79 -9.57 17.84
CA LYS A 106 -8.87 -9.60 19.30
C LYS A 106 -7.67 -10.27 19.97
N SER A 107 -6.70 -10.74 19.20
CA SER A 107 -5.50 -11.40 19.69
C SER A 107 -4.31 -11.17 18.76
N LEU A 108 -3.09 -11.30 19.30
CA LEU A 108 -1.87 -11.17 18.50
C LEU A 108 -1.84 -12.16 17.31
N PRO A 109 -2.19 -13.46 17.46
CA PRO A 109 -2.23 -14.37 16.32
C PRO A 109 -3.20 -13.94 15.21
N GLN A 110 -4.37 -13.40 15.55
CA GLN A 110 -5.32 -12.88 14.56
C GLN A 110 -4.77 -11.66 13.81
N ILE A 111 -4.10 -10.75 14.53
CA ILE A 111 -3.42 -9.60 13.91
C ILE A 111 -2.35 -10.10 12.95
N LEU A 112 -1.48 -11.01 13.39
CA LEU A 112 -0.40 -11.55 12.55
C LEU A 112 -0.95 -12.30 11.32
N LEU A 113 -2.03 -13.06 11.47
CA LEU A 113 -2.71 -13.72 10.36
C LEU A 113 -3.25 -12.71 9.35
N TYR A 114 -3.91 -11.64 9.82
CA TYR A 114 -4.37 -10.55 8.97
C TYR A 114 -3.21 -9.89 8.22
N LEU A 115 -2.11 -9.56 8.91
CA LEU A 115 -0.92 -8.96 8.28
C LEU A 115 -0.34 -9.87 7.20
N ALA A 116 -0.24 -11.18 7.48
CA ALA A 116 0.27 -12.16 6.53
C ALA A 116 -0.64 -12.30 5.31
N VAL A 117 -1.96 -12.41 5.50
CA VAL A 117 -2.91 -12.53 4.39
C VAL A 117 -2.95 -11.24 3.56
N SER A 118 -3.04 -10.08 4.21
CA SER A 118 -3.06 -8.79 3.51
C SER A 118 -1.74 -8.54 2.76
N GLY A 119 -0.59 -8.80 3.38
CA GLY A 119 0.71 -8.72 2.73
C GLY A 119 0.87 -9.67 1.55
N THR A 120 0.33 -10.90 1.66
CA THR A 120 0.35 -11.87 0.55
C THR A 120 -0.50 -11.37 -0.62
N PHE A 121 -1.74 -10.93 -0.38
CA PHE A 121 -2.59 -10.37 -1.43
C PHE A 121 -1.94 -9.16 -2.11
N PHE A 122 -1.37 -8.24 -1.31
CA PHE A 122 -0.64 -7.10 -1.82
C PHE A 122 0.53 -7.51 -2.72
N SER A 123 1.33 -8.48 -2.28
CA SER A 123 2.44 -9.02 -3.07
C SER A 123 1.96 -9.63 -4.38
N LEU A 124 0.92 -10.45 -4.36
CA LEU A 124 0.38 -11.10 -5.57
C LEU A 124 -0.17 -10.08 -6.58
N LEU A 125 -0.76 -8.96 -6.13
CA LEU A 125 -1.17 -7.87 -7.02
C LEU A 125 0.01 -7.24 -7.77
N HIS A 126 1.21 -7.31 -7.21
CA HIS A 126 2.45 -6.82 -7.83
C HIS A 126 3.16 -7.84 -8.71
N GLN A 127 2.57 -9.04 -8.88
CA GLN A 127 3.02 -10.10 -9.80
C GLN A 127 4.53 -10.42 -9.69
N PRO A 128 5.03 -10.78 -8.49
CA PRO A 128 6.44 -11.12 -8.30
C PRO A 128 6.82 -12.36 -9.12
N GLY A 129 7.95 -12.30 -9.83
CA GLY A 129 8.51 -13.44 -10.58
C GLY A 129 9.44 -14.32 -9.75
N THR A 130 9.93 -13.81 -8.62
CA THR A 130 10.88 -14.51 -7.74
C THR A 130 10.49 -14.42 -6.27
N LEU A 131 11.00 -15.33 -5.43
CA LEU A 131 10.77 -15.29 -3.99
C LEU A 131 11.27 -13.97 -3.34
N PRO A 132 12.46 -13.42 -3.67
CA PRO A 132 12.88 -12.12 -3.16
C PRO A 132 11.90 -10.98 -3.52
N GLN A 133 11.39 -10.94 -4.75
CA GLN A 133 10.39 -9.94 -5.16
C GLN A 133 9.08 -10.13 -4.37
N PHE A 134 8.64 -11.38 -4.19
CA PHE A 134 7.47 -11.68 -3.38
C PHE A 134 7.63 -11.15 -1.94
N LEU A 135 8.77 -11.42 -1.31
CA LEU A 135 9.07 -10.98 0.06
C LEU A 135 9.13 -9.46 0.16
N LEU A 136 9.69 -8.77 -0.84
CA LEU A 136 9.78 -7.32 -0.88
C LEU A 136 8.39 -6.67 -0.85
N TYR A 137 7.48 -7.12 -1.72
CA TYR A 137 6.11 -6.60 -1.74
C TYR A 137 5.28 -7.10 -0.54
N PHE A 138 5.52 -8.33 -0.07
CA PHE A 138 4.84 -8.88 1.11
C PHE A 138 5.13 -8.04 2.36
N VAL A 139 6.40 -7.71 2.60
CA VAL A 139 6.81 -6.91 3.77
C VAL A 139 6.20 -5.51 3.70
N MET A 140 6.25 -4.85 2.54
CA MET A 140 5.60 -3.55 2.34
C MET A 140 4.09 -3.64 2.60
N GLY A 141 3.46 -4.68 2.05
CA GLY A 141 2.06 -5.00 2.25
C GLY A 141 1.69 -5.14 3.73
N ALA A 142 2.49 -5.89 4.49
CA ALA A 142 2.32 -6.10 5.92
C ALA A 142 2.53 -4.81 6.73
N ILE A 143 3.46 -3.94 6.34
CA ILE A 143 3.69 -2.65 7.01
C ILE A 143 2.46 -1.75 6.90
N PHE A 144 1.86 -1.61 5.71
CA PHE A 144 0.64 -0.80 5.59
C PHE A 144 -0.58 -1.47 6.24
N ALA A 145 -0.66 -2.81 6.20
CA ALA A 145 -1.68 -3.53 6.98
C ALA A 145 -1.54 -3.26 8.49
N LEU A 146 -0.31 -3.16 9.01
CA LEU A 146 -0.06 -2.77 10.39
C LEU A 146 -0.46 -1.32 10.65
N ALA A 147 -0.14 -0.39 9.73
CA ALA A 147 -0.59 0.99 9.82
C ALA A 147 -2.12 1.08 9.95
N TYR A 148 -2.83 0.32 9.11
CA TYR A 148 -4.28 0.27 9.13
C TYR A 148 -4.83 -0.12 10.50
N VAL A 149 -4.39 -1.25 11.06
CA VAL A 149 -4.95 -1.78 12.34
C VAL A 149 -4.49 -0.98 13.56
N THR A 150 -3.40 -0.24 13.43
CA THR A 150 -2.89 0.70 14.45
C THR A 150 -3.80 1.91 14.62
N LYS A 151 -4.36 2.45 13.52
CA LYS A 151 -5.25 3.62 13.57
C LYS A 151 -6.73 3.29 13.36
N LYS A 152 -7.05 2.07 12.93
CA LYS A 152 -8.38 1.66 12.47
C LYS A 152 -8.94 2.62 11.41
N ASP A 153 -8.05 3.13 10.56
CA ASP A 153 -8.34 4.21 9.64
C ASP A 153 -7.53 4.01 8.36
N LEU A 154 -8.22 3.85 7.24
CA LEU A 154 -7.62 3.63 5.93
C LEU A 154 -6.79 4.82 5.43
N ARG A 155 -7.04 6.03 5.96
CA ARG A 155 -6.25 7.22 5.58
C ARG A 155 -4.78 7.08 5.97
N TYR A 156 -4.49 6.36 7.06
CA TYR A 156 -3.11 6.19 7.52
C TYR A 156 -2.24 5.35 6.57
N PRO A 157 -2.61 4.09 6.21
CA PRO A 157 -1.86 3.33 5.23
C PRO A 157 -1.86 4.00 3.84
N ILE A 158 -2.95 4.64 3.41
CA ILE A 158 -2.97 5.40 2.16
C ILE A 158 -1.88 6.47 2.17
N ALA A 159 -1.81 7.30 3.21
CA ALA A 159 -0.81 8.35 3.30
C ALA A 159 0.63 7.80 3.29
N LEU A 160 0.89 6.71 4.01
CA LEU A 160 2.20 6.06 4.02
C LEU A 160 2.58 5.46 2.68
N HIS A 161 1.62 4.83 1.99
CA HIS A 161 1.84 4.24 0.68
C HIS A 161 2.06 5.31 -0.40
N MET A 162 1.26 6.39 -0.39
CA MET A 162 1.48 7.55 -1.26
C MET A 162 2.87 8.17 -1.01
N ALA A 163 3.30 8.28 0.25
CA ALA A 163 4.63 8.78 0.58
C ALA A 163 5.75 7.86 0.06
N ASN A 164 5.61 6.54 0.23
CA ASN A 164 6.55 5.56 -0.32
C ASN A 164 6.66 5.69 -1.85
N ASN A 165 5.53 5.74 -2.55
CA ASN A 165 5.49 5.85 -4.01
C ASN A 165 5.99 7.20 -4.49
N LEU A 166 5.76 8.29 -3.73
CA LEU A 166 6.33 9.60 -4.03
C LEU A 166 7.86 9.57 -3.96
N ILE A 167 8.42 8.96 -2.91
CA ILE A 167 9.87 8.82 -2.76
C ILE A 167 10.44 8.02 -3.93
N ALA A 168 9.86 6.85 -4.23
CA ALA A 168 10.29 6.01 -5.35
C ALA A 168 10.17 6.73 -6.70
N PHE A 169 9.07 7.45 -6.93
CA PHE A 169 8.85 8.25 -8.14
C PHE A 169 9.93 9.32 -8.31
N LEU A 170 10.26 10.06 -7.24
CA LEU A 170 11.31 11.09 -7.28
C LEU A 170 12.70 10.48 -7.50
N GLN A 171 12.99 9.33 -6.89
CA GLN A 171 14.23 8.60 -7.13
C GLN A 171 14.35 8.19 -8.60
N ILE A 172 13.30 7.61 -9.19
CA ILE A 172 13.31 7.19 -10.59
C ILE A 172 13.43 8.40 -11.53
N LEU A 173 12.75 9.50 -11.24
CA LEU A 173 12.73 10.66 -12.13
C LEU A 173 14.05 11.45 -12.13
N PHE A 174 14.77 11.49 -11.00
CA PHE A 174 15.92 12.37 -10.82
C PHE A 174 17.25 11.66 -10.56
N LEU A 175 17.23 10.39 -10.15
CA LEU A 175 18.42 9.65 -9.69
C LEU A 175 18.67 8.34 -10.46
N ALA A 176 17.76 7.92 -11.34
CA ALA A 176 17.84 6.71 -12.15
C ALA A 176 17.97 7.03 -13.65
#